data_AF-A0A3D1SBR9-F1
#
_entry.id   AF-A0A3D1SBR9-F1
#
_cell.length_a   1.000
_cell.length_b   1.000
_cell.length_c   1.000
_cell.angle_alpha   90.00
_cell.angle_beta   90.00
_cell.angle_gamma   90.00
#
_symmetry.space_group_name_H-M   'P 1'
#
loop_
_entity.id
_entity.type
_entity.pdbx_description
1 polymer ?
#
loop_
_entity_poly.entity_id
_entity_poly.type
_entity_poly.pdbx_seq_one_letter_code
_entity_poly.pdbx_strand_id
1 'polypeptide(L)'
;MRIKFNDKIYRLKEIESGVDSLMELVEESKHKHGDFLMTDNRIAFILDREGVDGEAYHLFCTDMDGEIRSHMQDRKEGVRYCGYLKHAVLADSEATEAIHYGLKSIGKRWNAEKKRIEDIPVYNDGDFVVSEFGSILIFKEADGDRIFDHAYLPSYGELIIDKVAGCYGIRRHATTEEKQRMIDALAERGKRWNKDKKCIEYIPKRKFKAGDKVKIKDGISSETQGGVYPYFEDFLDQYIGKVMTVKKYITTDIGEYIRTDEAKKGDHYFGFAENWLEPWSDEPKVGDWVIYWDSIQTAKVGILACIRPDERYKYVVDDGDWWRYAVKWNGTIEHLEKIRKG
;
A
#
# COMPACT_ATOMS: atom_id res chain seq x y z
N MET A 1 33.58 11.98 36.94
CA MET A 1 34.88 12.61 36.62
C MET A 1 35.74 11.60 35.88
N ARG A 2 36.40 12.02 34.79
CA ARG A 2 37.34 11.18 34.01
C ARG A 2 38.77 11.63 34.28
N ILE A 3 39.68 10.70 34.52
CA ILE A 3 41.08 10.96 34.87
C ILE A 3 41.96 10.23 33.85
N LYS A 4 42.88 10.92 33.18
CA LYS A 4 43.85 10.30 32.28
C LYS A 4 45.19 10.13 33.00
N PHE A 5 45.73 8.92 33.05
CA PHE A 5 47.02 8.61 33.67
C PHE A 5 47.74 7.50 32.88
N ASN A 6 49.00 7.70 32.49
CA ASN A 6 49.80 6.76 31.67
C ASN A 6 49.04 6.20 30.44
N ASP A 7 48.48 7.10 29.63
CA ASP A 7 47.68 6.81 28.41
C ASP A 7 46.39 5.99 28.62
N LYS A 8 46.03 5.70 29.87
CA LYS A 8 44.77 5.08 30.25
C LYS A 8 43.78 6.13 30.75
N ILE A 9 42.50 5.94 30.45
CA ILE A 9 41.42 6.77 30.95
C ILE A 9 40.74 6.00 32.07
N TYR A 10 40.44 6.67 33.17
CA TYR A 10 39.73 6.09 34.31
C TYR A 10 38.47 6.89 34.59
N ARG A 11 37.43 6.23 35.06
CA ARG A 11 36.19 6.85 35.56
C ARG A 11 35.95 6.45 37.01
N LEU A 12 35.42 7.37 37.80
CA LEU A 12 34.92 7.06 39.14
C LEU A 12 33.57 6.34 39.03
N LYS A 13 33.46 5.16 39.65
CA LYS A 13 32.23 4.38 39.79
C LYS A 13 31.90 4.25 41.27
N GLU A 14 30.67 4.59 41.65
CA GLU A 14 30.20 4.44 43.02
C GLU A 14 29.93 2.95 43.30
N ILE A 15 30.43 2.46 44.44
CA ILE A 15 30.17 1.12 44.94
C ILE A 15 29.19 1.27 46.10
N GLU A 16 28.07 0.53 46.05
CA GLU A 16 27.12 0.44 47.16
C GLU A 16 27.77 -0.30 48.33
N SER A 17 28.50 0.45 49.15
CA SER A 17 28.91 0.09 50.49
C SER A 17 27.86 0.69 51.42
N GLY A 18 27.12 -0.15 52.17
CA GLY A 18 26.05 0.30 53.08
C GLY A 18 26.49 1.25 54.21
N VAL A 19 27.75 1.68 54.22
CA VAL A 19 28.31 2.76 55.03
C VAL A 19 29.32 3.51 54.14
N ASP A 20 29.07 4.80 53.90
CA ASP A 20 29.79 5.74 53.02
C ASP A 20 29.93 5.35 51.53
N SER A 21 29.57 6.27 50.63
CA SER A 21 29.75 6.14 49.17
C SER A 21 31.23 6.03 48.81
N LEU A 22 31.73 4.80 48.71
CA LEU A 22 33.07 4.51 48.22
C LEU A 22 33.09 4.61 46.70
N MET A 23 34.02 5.41 46.17
CA MET A 23 34.23 5.58 44.73
C MET A 23 35.47 4.81 44.31
N GLU A 24 35.33 3.93 43.32
CA GLU A 24 36.43 3.18 42.72
C GLU A 24 36.84 3.81 41.38
N LEU A 25 38.14 3.90 41.16
CA LEU A 25 38.72 4.27 39.87
C LEU A 25 38.73 3.03 38.96
N VAL A 26 37.84 3.03 37.96
CA VAL A 26 37.75 1.95 36.97
C VAL A 26 38.38 2.40 35.67
N GLU A 27 39.33 1.63 35.16
CA GLU A 27 39.92 1.85 33.83
C GLU A 27 38.81 1.77 32.76
N GLU A 28 38.65 2.83 31.98
CA GLU A 28 37.75 2.90 30.84
C GLU A 28 38.45 2.24 29.65
N SER A 29 37.93 1.09 29.22
CA SER A 29 38.50 0.35 28.08
C SER A 29 38.59 1.26 26.85
N LYS A 30 39.71 1.15 26.13
CA LYS A 30 40.00 1.91 24.91
C LYS A 30 38.97 1.65 23.81
N HIS A 31 38.38 0.45 23.80
CA HIS A 31 37.43 -0.01 22.80
C HIS A 31 36.09 -0.36 23.45
N LYS A 32 35.01 -0.21 22.69
CA LYS A 32 33.64 -0.39 23.15
C LYS A 32 32.93 -1.48 22.36
N HIS A 33 31.88 -2.03 22.96
CA HIS A 33 30.99 -2.96 22.28
C HIS A 33 30.48 -2.39 20.94
N GLY A 34 30.62 -3.20 19.90
CA GLY A 34 30.29 -2.87 18.52
C GLY A 34 31.40 -2.13 17.76
N ASP A 35 32.56 -1.86 18.37
CA ASP A 35 33.70 -1.32 17.65
C ASP A 35 34.25 -2.36 16.68
N PHE A 36 34.62 -1.91 15.48
CA PHE A 36 35.25 -2.72 14.46
C PHE A 36 36.76 -2.63 14.66
N LEU A 37 37.39 -3.77 14.93
CA LEU A 37 38.78 -3.87 15.30
C LEU A 37 39.53 -4.83 14.39
N MET A 38 40.85 -4.67 14.35
CA MET A 38 41.77 -5.56 13.65
C MET A 38 42.94 -5.91 14.57
N THR A 39 43.36 -7.19 14.55
CA THR A 39 44.56 -7.66 15.26
C THR A 39 45.81 -7.51 14.39
N ASP A 40 46.98 -7.55 15.02
CA ASP A 40 48.29 -7.56 14.33
C ASP A 40 48.43 -8.67 13.27
N ASN A 41 47.72 -9.79 13.43
CA ASN A 41 47.69 -10.90 12.48
C ASN A 41 46.66 -10.72 11.34
N ARG A 42 46.18 -9.49 11.12
CA ARG A 42 45.16 -9.14 10.11
C ARG A 42 43.88 -9.97 10.24
N ILE A 43 43.41 -10.17 11.47
CA ILE A 43 42.06 -10.69 11.74
C ILE A 43 41.16 -9.52 12.08
N ALA A 44 40.09 -9.33 11.32
CA ALA A 44 39.10 -8.28 11.49
C ALA A 44 37.89 -8.82 12.28
N PHE A 45 37.39 -8.07 13.26
CA PHE A 45 36.30 -8.52 14.12
C PHE A 45 35.45 -7.37 14.68
N ILE A 46 34.23 -7.70 15.13
CA ILE A 46 33.36 -6.79 15.86
C ILE A 46 33.47 -7.10 17.35
N LEU A 47 33.90 -6.13 18.16
CA LEU A 47 34.09 -6.29 19.60
C LEU A 47 32.76 -6.53 20.31
N ASP A 48 32.67 -7.62 21.07
CA ASP A 48 31.59 -7.83 22.03
C ASP A 48 31.95 -7.23 23.39
N ARG A 49 33.03 -7.72 24.00
CA ARG A 49 33.48 -7.31 25.34
C ARG A 49 34.96 -7.63 25.57
N GLU A 50 35.53 -6.99 26.58
CA GLU A 50 36.86 -7.31 27.13
C GLU A 50 36.75 -8.40 28.20
N GLY A 51 37.65 -9.38 28.15
CA GLY A 51 37.82 -10.41 29.18
C GLY A 51 38.59 -9.94 30.40
N VAL A 52 38.70 -10.81 31.41
CA VAL A 52 39.38 -10.48 32.68
C VAL A 52 40.88 -10.26 32.46
N ASP A 53 41.48 -11.00 31.53
CA ASP A 53 42.91 -10.90 31.20
C ASP A 53 43.16 -10.06 29.94
N GLY A 54 42.16 -9.25 29.53
CA GLY A 54 42.21 -8.38 28.35
C GLY A 54 41.89 -9.09 27.04
N GLU A 55 41.25 -10.26 27.08
CA GLU A 55 40.85 -11.00 25.88
C GLU A 55 39.78 -10.26 25.07
N ALA A 56 39.94 -10.22 23.75
CA ALA A 56 39.01 -9.57 22.84
C ALA A 56 37.89 -10.54 22.43
N TYR A 57 36.80 -10.59 23.19
CA TYR A 57 35.62 -11.37 22.79
C TYR A 57 34.91 -10.67 21.64
N HIS A 58 34.50 -11.43 20.62
CA HIS A 58 33.94 -10.88 19.40
C HIS A 58 32.52 -11.40 19.14
N LEU A 59 31.72 -10.59 18.45
CA LEU A 59 30.43 -11.00 17.89
C LEU A 59 30.61 -11.77 16.57
N PHE A 60 31.61 -11.38 15.79
CA PHE A 60 31.97 -11.97 14.50
C PHE A 60 33.45 -11.70 14.21
N CYS A 61 34.14 -12.64 13.56
CA CYS A 61 35.50 -12.42 13.06
C CYS A 61 35.73 -13.11 11.72
N THR A 62 36.59 -12.49 10.91
CA THR A 62 37.04 -12.97 9.60
C THR A 62 38.52 -12.65 9.42
N ASP A 63 39.23 -13.41 8.60
CA ASP A 63 40.49 -12.90 8.05
C ASP A 63 40.24 -11.99 6.83
N MET A 64 41.31 -11.39 6.32
CA MET A 64 41.27 -10.45 5.20
C MET A 64 40.93 -11.12 3.85
N ASP A 65 41.03 -12.45 3.77
CA ASP A 65 40.65 -13.21 2.58
C ASP A 65 39.14 -13.57 2.59
N GLY A 66 38.43 -13.18 3.65
CA GLY A 66 37.00 -13.42 3.81
C GLY A 66 36.66 -14.82 4.32
N GLU A 67 37.64 -15.61 4.75
CA GLU A 67 37.38 -16.89 5.40
C GLU A 67 36.89 -16.69 6.83
N ILE A 68 35.71 -17.25 7.10
CA ILE A 68 35.05 -17.11 8.40
C ILE A 68 35.67 -18.09 9.40
N ARG A 69 36.50 -17.56 10.29
CA ARG A 69 37.18 -18.37 11.32
C ARG A 69 36.29 -18.74 12.51
N SER A 70 35.27 -17.93 12.80
CA SER A 70 34.30 -18.20 13.86
C SER A 70 33.00 -17.46 13.55
N HIS A 71 31.90 -18.21 13.40
CA HIS A 71 30.68 -17.73 12.75
C HIS A 71 29.66 -17.07 13.68
N MET A 72 29.86 -17.11 15.02
CA MET A 72 29.19 -16.30 16.07
C MET A 72 29.40 -16.98 17.44
N GLN A 73 29.46 -16.21 18.54
CA GLN A 73 29.38 -16.82 19.89
C GLN A 73 27.97 -17.36 20.14
N ASP A 74 27.75 -18.65 19.89
CA ASP A 74 26.60 -19.35 20.48
C ASP A 74 26.97 -19.72 21.92
N ARG A 75 26.09 -19.45 22.90
CA ARG A 75 26.39 -19.66 24.34
C ARG A 75 26.70 -21.13 24.70
N LYS A 76 26.57 -22.07 23.76
CA LYS A 76 26.75 -23.51 23.94
C LYS A 76 28.14 -24.03 23.54
N GLU A 77 28.84 -23.35 22.64
CA GLU A 77 30.19 -23.75 22.22
C GLU A 77 31.20 -22.75 22.80
N GLY A 78 32.24 -23.25 23.47
CA GLY A 78 33.10 -22.49 24.37
C GLY A 78 33.50 -21.09 23.88
N VAL A 79 33.61 -20.15 24.82
CA VAL A 79 33.78 -18.72 24.56
C VAL A 79 35.08 -18.47 23.77
N ARG A 80 34.96 -18.02 22.51
CA ARG A 80 36.10 -17.73 21.64
C ARG A 80 36.45 -16.24 21.66
N TYR A 81 37.74 -15.92 21.77
CA TYR A 81 38.29 -14.56 21.73
C TYR A 81 39.33 -14.43 20.61
N CYS A 82 39.48 -13.23 20.05
CA CYS A 82 40.41 -12.92 18.95
C CYS A 82 41.70 -12.29 19.49
N GLY A 83 42.42 -13.03 20.34
CA GLY A 83 43.62 -12.52 21.02
C GLY A 83 43.28 -11.48 22.10
N TYR A 84 44.18 -10.51 22.31
CA TYR A 84 44.06 -9.53 23.40
C TYR A 84 43.84 -8.11 22.86
N LEU A 85 42.98 -7.32 23.51
CA LEU A 85 42.63 -5.96 23.08
C LEU A 85 43.82 -5.01 23.02
N LYS A 86 44.86 -5.23 23.82
CA LYS A 86 46.10 -4.44 23.77
C LYS A 86 46.82 -4.51 22.41
N HIS A 87 46.57 -5.56 21.62
CA HIS A 87 47.10 -5.77 20.27
C HIS A 87 46.07 -5.46 19.18
N ALA A 88 44.90 -4.91 19.55
CA ALA A 88 43.87 -4.53 18.61
C ALA A 88 43.95 -3.04 18.28
N VAL A 89 43.72 -2.73 17.00
CA VAL A 89 43.56 -1.38 16.48
C VAL A 89 42.18 -1.23 15.85
N LEU A 90 41.75 0.01 15.62
CA LEU A 90 40.52 0.25 14.85
C LEU A 90 40.69 -0.34 13.44
N ALA A 91 39.67 -1.04 12.97
CA ALA A 91 39.64 -1.55 11.61
C ALA A 91 39.75 -0.40 10.60
N ASP A 92 40.58 -0.57 9.59
CA ASP A 92 40.61 0.32 8.43
C ASP A 92 39.45 -0.02 7.46
N SER A 93 39.38 0.68 6.33
CA SER A 93 38.31 0.46 5.35
C SER A 93 38.32 -0.96 4.78
N GLU A 94 39.51 -1.51 4.52
CA GLU A 94 39.68 -2.87 3.98
C GLU A 94 39.15 -3.91 4.98
N ALA A 95 39.54 -3.80 6.26
CA ALA A 95 39.09 -4.70 7.32
C ALA A 95 37.59 -4.55 7.60
N THR A 96 37.06 -3.34 7.51
CA THR A 96 35.62 -3.07 7.64
C THR A 96 34.82 -3.71 6.51
N GLU A 97 35.30 -3.62 5.27
CA GLU A 97 34.69 -4.28 4.11
C GLU A 97 34.74 -5.80 4.22
N ALA A 98 35.85 -6.37 4.69
CA ALA A 98 35.96 -7.81 4.94
C ALA A 98 34.91 -8.30 5.95
N ILE A 99 34.69 -7.56 7.04
CA ILE A 99 33.64 -7.87 8.03
C ILE A 99 32.26 -7.84 7.37
N HIS A 100 31.95 -6.81 6.58
CA HIS A 100 30.66 -6.71 5.89
C HIS A 100 30.46 -7.82 4.87
N TYR A 101 31.49 -8.17 4.12
CA TYR A 101 31.47 -9.27 3.16
C TYR A 101 31.24 -10.61 3.85
N GLY A 102 31.99 -10.89 4.92
CA GLY A 102 31.87 -12.12 5.70
C GLY A 102 30.51 -12.27 6.39
N LEU A 103 29.94 -11.18 6.92
CA LEU A 103 28.56 -11.20 7.43
C LEU A 103 27.56 -11.50 6.30
N LYS A 104 27.72 -10.86 5.14
CA LYS A 104 26.82 -11.02 4.00
C LYS A 104 26.85 -12.45 3.43
N SER A 105 28.01 -13.10 3.39
CA SER A 105 28.14 -14.47 2.89
C SER A 105 27.43 -15.51 3.76
N ILE A 106 27.20 -15.20 5.04
CA ILE A 106 26.35 -16.01 5.96
C ILE A 106 24.93 -15.45 6.12
N GLY A 107 24.51 -14.54 5.23
CA GLY A 107 23.16 -13.97 5.22
C GLY A 107 22.87 -13.01 6.37
N LYS A 108 23.90 -12.37 6.96
CA LYS A 108 23.79 -11.47 8.12
C LYS A 108 24.33 -10.07 7.82
N ARG A 109 23.97 -9.12 8.66
CA ARG A 109 24.45 -7.73 8.61
C ARG A 109 24.63 -7.16 10.01
N TRP A 110 25.48 -6.15 10.12
CA TRP A 110 25.60 -5.32 11.31
C TRP A 110 24.48 -4.27 11.36
N ASN A 111 23.74 -4.22 12.46
CA ASN A 111 22.80 -3.15 12.78
C ASN A 111 23.50 -2.13 13.68
N ALA A 112 23.87 -0.98 13.12
CA ALA A 112 24.61 0.06 13.85
C ALA A 112 23.81 0.72 14.99
N GLU A 113 22.49 0.83 14.85
CA GLU A 113 21.61 1.42 15.87
C GLU A 113 21.44 0.50 17.07
N LYS A 114 21.16 -0.78 16.82
CA LYS A 114 20.97 -1.81 17.85
C LYS A 114 22.29 -2.40 18.37
N LYS A 115 23.41 -2.07 17.72
CA LYS A 115 24.74 -2.64 17.95
C LYS A 115 24.74 -4.18 18.01
N ARG A 116 24.09 -4.84 17.05
CA ARG A 116 24.03 -6.30 16.99
C ARG A 116 24.07 -6.80 15.56
N ILE A 117 24.43 -8.07 15.39
CA ILE A 117 24.31 -8.77 14.12
C ILE A 117 22.86 -9.26 13.99
N GLU A 118 22.26 -9.06 12.82
CA GLU A 118 20.93 -9.54 12.47
C GLU A 118 20.96 -10.15 11.07
N ASP A 119 19.94 -10.92 10.71
CA ASP A 119 19.83 -11.48 9.36
C ASP A 119 19.60 -10.37 8.32
N ILE A 120 20.16 -10.54 7.12
CA ILE A 120 19.83 -9.69 5.98
C ILE A 120 18.37 -9.96 5.62
N PRO A 121 17.50 -8.94 5.59
CA PRO A 121 16.14 -9.13 5.12
C PRO A 121 16.17 -9.58 3.66
N VAL A 122 15.76 -10.82 3.40
CA VAL A 122 15.63 -11.37 2.03
C VAL A 122 14.49 -10.67 1.28
N TYR A 123 13.55 -10.09 2.03
CA TYR A 123 12.35 -9.42 1.52
C TYR A 123 12.23 -8.04 2.15
N ASN A 124 11.68 -7.09 1.40
CA ASN A 124 11.44 -5.73 1.83
C ASN A 124 9.95 -5.51 2.12
N ASP A 125 9.67 -4.64 3.08
CA ASP A 125 8.31 -4.20 3.41
C ASP A 125 7.57 -3.68 2.16
N GLY A 126 6.45 -4.35 1.85
CA GLY A 126 5.62 -4.16 0.67
C GLY A 126 5.82 -5.21 -0.44
N ASP A 127 6.80 -6.11 -0.29
CA ASP A 127 7.03 -7.17 -1.27
C ASP A 127 5.89 -8.19 -1.26
N PHE A 128 5.42 -8.56 -2.45
CA PHE A 128 4.50 -9.68 -2.59
C PHE A 128 5.31 -10.98 -2.58
N VAL A 129 5.00 -11.86 -1.62
CA VAL A 129 5.73 -13.10 -1.38
C VAL A 129 4.77 -14.28 -1.25
N VAL A 130 5.30 -15.49 -1.39
CA VAL A 130 4.57 -16.74 -1.20
C VAL A 130 5.18 -17.49 -0.03
N SER A 131 4.36 -17.77 0.98
CA SER A 131 4.75 -18.62 2.12
C SER A 131 5.05 -20.06 1.70
N GLU A 132 5.67 -20.82 2.59
CA GLU A 132 5.88 -22.26 2.41
C GLU A 132 4.57 -23.04 2.17
N PHE A 133 3.44 -22.54 2.68
CA PHE A 133 2.12 -23.16 2.50
C PHE A 133 1.40 -22.74 1.21
N GLY A 134 2.06 -21.98 0.34
CA GLY A 134 1.49 -21.52 -0.93
C GLY A 134 0.56 -20.31 -0.82
N SER A 135 0.39 -19.73 0.38
CA SER A 135 -0.38 -18.50 0.57
C SER A 135 0.41 -17.28 0.10
N ILE A 136 -0.28 -16.27 -0.43
CA ILE A 136 0.30 -15.01 -0.91
C ILE A 136 0.20 -13.95 0.19
N LEU A 137 1.27 -13.19 0.41
CA LEU A 137 1.34 -12.15 1.43
C LEU A 137 1.90 -10.85 0.86
N ILE A 138 1.50 -9.73 1.43
CA ILE A 138 2.23 -8.47 1.32
C ILE A 138 3.12 -8.37 2.56
N PHE A 139 4.41 -8.66 2.39
CA PHE A 139 5.40 -8.72 3.46
C PHE A 139 5.50 -7.38 4.19
N LYS A 140 5.58 -7.42 5.52
CA LYS A 140 5.85 -6.25 6.36
C LYS A 140 7.23 -6.36 7.00
N GLU A 141 7.42 -7.39 7.81
CA GLU A 141 8.69 -7.64 8.50
C GLU A 141 8.80 -9.10 8.95
N ALA A 142 10.00 -9.52 9.33
CA ALA A 142 10.27 -10.81 9.95
C ALA A 142 10.99 -10.60 11.29
N ASP A 143 10.60 -11.37 12.30
CA ASP A 143 11.24 -11.43 13.61
C ASP A 143 11.49 -12.90 13.98
N GLY A 144 12.72 -13.36 13.76
CA GLY A 144 13.08 -14.78 13.81
C GLY A 144 12.25 -15.59 12.81
N ASP A 145 11.57 -16.63 13.30
CA ASP A 145 10.72 -17.51 12.48
C ASP A 145 9.33 -16.94 12.20
N ARG A 146 8.98 -15.78 12.78
CA ARG A 146 7.66 -15.16 12.62
C ARG A 146 7.68 -14.09 11.54
N ILE A 147 6.72 -14.17 10.63
CA ILE A 147 6.57 -13.25 9.52
C ILE A 147 5.29 -12.46 9.70
N PHE A 148 5.38 -11.15 9.57
CA PHE A 148 4.25 -10.23 9.64
C PHE A 148 3.93 -9.72 8.24
N ASP A 149 2.64 -9.55 7.98
CA ASP A 149 2.11 -9.10 6.70
C ASP A 149 1.10 -7.95 6.86
N HIS A 150 0.90 -7.20 5.78
CA HIS A 150 -0.17 -6.21 5.67
C HIS A 150 -1.49 -6.84 5.25
N ALA A 151 -1.40 -7.94 4.50
CA ALA A 151 -2.54 -8.73 4.08
C ALA A 151 -2.07 -10.13 3.66
N TYR A 152 -2.95 -11.10 3.90
CA TYR A 152 -2.70 -12.52 3.72
C TYR A 152 -3.83 -13.16 2.91
N LEU A 153 -3.49 -13.80 1.80
CA LEU A 153 -4.42 -14.56 0.98
C LEU A 153 -4.03 -16.05 1.03
N PRO A 154 -4.79 -16.89 1.77
CA PRO A 154 -4.52 -18.32 1.83
C PRO A 154 -4.66 -18.97 0.45
N SER A 155 -3.95 -20.08 0.23
CA SER A 155 -4.09 -20.91 -0.97
C SER A 155 -5.55 -21.36 -1.21
N TYR A 156 -6.30 -21.53 -0.13
CA TYR A 156 -7.74 -21.76 -0.12
C TYR A 156 -8.38 -20.90 0.99
N GLY A 157 -9.31 -20.03 0.62
CA GLY A 157 -10.09 -19.23 1.58
C GLY A 157 -10.21 -17.77 1.20
N GLU A 158 -10.61 -16.96 2.17
CA GLU A 158 -10.84 -15.53 1.99
C GLU A 158 -9.62 -14.69 2.37
N LEU A 159 -9.51 -13.51 1.74
CA LEU A 159 -8.51 -12.51 2.08
C LEU A 159 -8.62 -12.06 3.54
N ILE A 160 -7.49 -12.11 4.24
CA ILE A 160 -7.35 -11.69 5.64
C ILE A 160 -6.53 -10.40 5.68
N ILE A 161 -7.06 -9.40 6.39
CA ILE A 161 -6.43 -8.08 6.58
C ILE A 161 -6.55 -7.77 8.08
N ASP A 162 -5.54 -7.13 8.67
CA ASP A 162 -5.52 -6.70 10.08
C ASP A 162 -5.57 -7.81 11.15
N LYS A 163 -5.26 -9.07 10.80
CA LYS A 163 -5.06 -10.13 11.80
C LYS A 163 -3.58 -10.47 11.93
N VAL A 164 -3.09 -10.37 13.16
CA VAL A 164 -1.74 -10.78 13.57
C VAL A 164 -1.67 -12.31 13.61
N ALA A 165 -1.69 -12.95 12.45
CA ALA A 165 -1.41 -14.37 12.33
C ALA A 165 -0.11 -14.50 11.55
N GLY A 166 1.00 -14.55 12.28
CA GLY A 166 2.31 -14.67 11.64
C GLY A 166 2.40 -16.00 10.88
N CYS A 167 2.86 -15.95 9.63
CA CYS A 167 3.16 -17.15 8.87
C CYS A 167 4.59 -17.63 9.17
N TYR A 168 4.85 -18.92 8.92
CA TYR A 168 6.18 -19.50 9.05
C TYR A 168 6.81 -19.64 7.66
N GLY A 169 7.94 -18.96 7.46
CA GLY A 169 8.77 -19.10 6.25
C GLY A 169 8.18 -18.45 4.99
N ILE A 170 9.07 -17.85 4.19
CA ILE A 170 8.78 -17.41 2.83
C ILE A 170 9.57 -18.29 1.88
N ARG A 171 8.87 -18.87 0.90
CA ARG A 171 9.46 -19.73 -0.12
C ARG A 171 10.12 -18.93 -1.24
N ARG A 172 9.42 -17.88 -1.71
CA ARG A 172 9.86 -17.02 -2.84
C ARG A 172 9.04 -15.74 -2.97
N HIS A 173 9.49 -14.83 -3.83
CA HIS A 173 8.63 -13.77 -4.35
C HIS A 173 7.44 -14.33 -5.13
N ALA A 174 6.32 -13.61 -5.08
CA ALA A 174 5.14 -13.91 -5.88
C ALA A 174 5.38 -13.66 -7.37
N THR A 175 4.82 -14.52 -8.22
CA THR A 175 4.76 -14.30 -9.67
C THR A 175 3.79 -13.17 -10.02
N THR A 176 3.79 -12.72 -11.27
CA THR A 176 2.87 -11.68 -11.75
C THR A 176 1.40 -12.08 -11.55
N GLU A 177 1.06 -13.35 -11.80
CA GLU A 177 -0.29 -13.89 -11.66
C GLU A 177 -0.71 -13.98 -10.18
N GLU A 178 0.21 -14.35 -9.29
CA GLU A 178 -0.03 -14.35 -7.84
C GLU A 178 -0.24 -12.94 -7.30
N LYS A 179 0.58 -11.98 -7.75
CA LYS A 179 0.39 -10.55 -7.41
C LYS A 179 -0.98 -10.07 -7.86
N GLN A 180 -1.37 -10.39 -9.10
CA GLN A 180 -2.66 -9.98 -9.63
C GLN A 180 -3.82 -10.58 -8.82
N ARG A 181 -3.77 -11.88 -8.49
CA ARG A 181 -4.78 -12.51 -7.62
C ARG A 181 -4.95 -11.82 -6.27
N MET A 182 -3.84 -11.40 -5.65
CA MET A 182 -3.88 -10.64 -4.39
C MET A 182 -4.54 -9.26 -4.55
N ILE A 183 -4.20 -8.56 -5.64
CA ILE A 183 -4.78 -7.25 -5.97
C ILE A 183 -6.28 -7.37 -6.24
N ASP A 184 -6.70 -8.39 -6.98
CA ASP A 184 -8.11 -8.64 -7.29
C ASP A 184 -8.90 -8.96 -6.02
N ALA A 185 -8.36 -9.83 -5.14
CA ALA A 185 -8.99 -10.13 -3.85
C ALA A 185 -9.14 -8.89 -2.96
N LEU A 186 -8.16 -7.98 -2.97
CA LEU A 186 -8.27 -6.69 -2.30
C LEU A 186 -9.38 -5.84 -2.90
N ALA A 187 -9.44 -5.75 -4.23
CA ALA A 187 -10.44 -4.97 -4.95
C ALA A 187 -11.87 -5.48 -4.71
N GLU A 188 -12.08 -6.81 -4.65
CA GLU A 188 -13.36 -7.44 -4.30
C GLU A 188 -13.84 -7.04 -2.90
N ARG A 189 -12.91 -6.79 -1.97
CA ARG A 189 -13.20 -6.26 -0.62
C ARG A 189 -13.36 -4.74 -0.58
N GLY A 190 -13.33 -4.07 -1.73
CA GLY A 190 -13.31 -2.61 -1.82
C GLY A 190 -12.07 -2.03 -1.15
N LYS A 191 -10.90 -2.66 -1.31
CA LYS A 191 -9.64 -2.23 -0.73
C LYS A 191 -8.52 -2.27 -1.77
N ARG A 192 -7.43 -1.53 -1.55
CA ARG A 192 -6.24 -1.52 -2.40
C ARG A 192 -4.97 -1.44 -1.57
N TRP A 193 -3.87 -1.95 -2.11
CA TRP A 193 -2.54 -1.69 -1.57
C TRP A 193 -2.04 -0.33 -2.03
N ASN A 194 -1.70 0.55 -1.08
CA ASN A 194 -1.01 1.81 -1.34
C ASN A 194 0.50 1.59 -1.17
N LYS A 195 1.24 1.59 -2.28
CA LYS A 195 2.69 1.34 -2.27
C LYS A 195 3.49 2.44 -1.56
N ASP A 196 3.06 3.69 -1.66
CA ASP A 196 3.80 4.84 -1.11
C ASP A 196 3.61 4.93 0.41
N LYS A 197 2.38 4.72 0.87
CA LYS A 197 2.04 4.70 2.31
C LYS A 197 2.28 3.35 2.98
N LYS A 198 2.53 2.31 2.17
CA LYS A 198 2.68 0.92 2.60
C LYS A 198 1.56 0.44 3.52
N CYS A 199 0.32 0.63 3.09
CA CYS A 199 -0.85 0.22 3.84
C CYS A 199 -2.00 -0.18 2.92
N ILE A 200 -2.98 -0.89 3.48
CA ILE A 200 -4.23 -1.22 2.78
C ILE A 200 -5.22 -0.08 2.99
N GLU A 201 -5.66 0.53 1.90
CA GLU A 201 -6.68 1.60 1.91
C GLU A 201 -8.03 1.08 1.40
N TYR A 202 -9.11 1.74 1.82
CA TYR A 202 -10.42 1.52 1.23
C TYR A 202 -10.48 2.11 -0.20
N ILE A 203 -11.04 1.35 -1.13
CA ILE A 203 -11.49 1.85 -2.42
C ILE A 203 -12.94 2.29 -2.22
N PRO A 204 -13.27 3.57 -2.40
CA PRO A 204 -14.66 4.03 -2.38
C PRO A 204 -15.52 3.18 -3.34
N LYS A 205 -16.62 2.62 -2.84
CA LYS A 205 -17.55 1.84 -3.67
C LYS A 205 -18.27 2.78 -4.63
N ARG A 206 -17.81 2.82 -5.87
CA ARG A 206 -18.30 3.71 -6.92
C ARG A 206 -19.60 3.20 -7.51
N LYS A 207 -20.58 4.08 -7.67
CA LYS A 207 -21.89 3.84 -8.30
C LYS A 207 -21.79 3.67 -9.81
N PHE A 208 -20.79 4.29 -10.45
CA PHE A 208 -20.61 4.29 -11.90
C PHE A 208 -19.23 3.76 -12.30
N LYS A 209 -19.11 3.30 -13.54
CA LYS A 209 -17.84 2.92 -14.20
C LYS A 209 -17.61 3.77 -15.44
N ALA A 210 -16.36 3.80 -15.92
CA ALA A 210 -16.04 4.44 -17.19
C ALA A 210 -16.87 3.83 -18.33
N GLY A 211 -17.46 4.70 -19.16
CA GLY A 211 -18.36 4.32 -20.24
C GLY A 211 -19.85 4.29 -19.86
N ASP A 212 -20.20 4.39 -18.57
CA ASP A 212 -21.61 4.51 -18.19
C ASP A 212 -22.18 5.85 -18.66
N LYS A 213 -23.39 5.82 -19.22
CA LYS A 213 -24.16 7.02 -19.54
C LYS A 213 -24.88 7.52 -18.30
N VAL A 214 -24.74 8.80 -18.01
CA VAL A 214 -25.32 9.46 -16.84
C VAL A 214 -25.96 10.78 -17.24
N LYS A 215 -26.88 11.26 -16.40
CA LYS A 215 -27.33 12.65 -16.43
C LYS A 215 -27.27 13.26 -15.04
N ILE A 216 -27.30 14.59 -15.00
CA ILE A 216 -27.48 15.33 -13.75
C ILE A 216 -28.88 15.04 -13.22
N LYS A 217 -28.97 14.70 -11.94
CA LYS A 217 -30.22 14.38 -11.27
C LYS A 217 -31.09 15.63 -11.18
N ASP A 218 -32.40 15.46 -11.33
CA ASP A 218 -33.36 16.56 -11.24
C ASP A 218 -33.26 17.24 -9.85
N GLY A 219 -33.27 18.57 -9.83
CA GLY A 219 -33.09 19.38 -8.61
C GLY A 219 -31.63 19.65 -8.23
N ILE A 220 -30.66 19.28 -9.07
CA ILE A 220 -29.26 19.72 -8.98
C ILE A 220 -29.02 20.84 -9.99
N SER A 221 -28.55 21.99 -9.51
CA SER A 221 -28.13 23.16 -10.29
C SER A 221 -27.06 23.95 -9.53
N SER A 222 -26.57 25.04 -10.12
CA SER A 222 -25.66 25.95 -9.44
C SER A 222 -26.29 26.65 -8.23
N GLU A 223 -27.60 26.94 -8.28
CA GLU A 223 -28.32 27.52 -7.15
C GLU A 223 -28.33 26.60 -5.92
N THR A 224 -28.43 25.29 -6.15
CA THR A 224 -28.55 24.30 -5.06
C THR A 224 -27.21 23.70 -4.63
N GLN A 225 -26.21 23.61 -5.52
CA GLN A 225 -24.91 22.98 -5.23
C GLN A 225 -23.68 23.88 -5.50
N GLY A 226 -23.86 25.15 -5.84
CA GLY A 226 -22.75 26.09 -6.06
C GLY A 226 -21.82 26.25 -4.86
N GLY A 227 -22.35 26.11 -3.63
CA GLY A 227 -21.57 26.13 -2.39
C GLY A 227 -21.04 24.77 -1.91
N VAL A 228 -21.29 23.68 -2.64
CA VAL A 228 -20.97 22.31 -2.21
C VAL A 228 -19.87 21.75 -3.10
N TYR A 229 -18.73 21.34 -2.52
CA TYR A 229 -17.65 20.69 -3.26
C TYR A 229 -18.17 19.48 -4.07
N PRO A 230 -17.80 19.29 -5.35
CA PRO A 230 -16.75 19.96 -6.15
C PRO A 230 -17.07 21.35 -6.72
N TYR A 231 -18.08 22.04 -6.20
CA TYR A 231 -18.60 23.35 -6.62
C TYR A 231 -19.30 23.29 -7.98
N PHE A 232 -20.63 23.29 -7.94
CA PHE A 232 -21.46 23.30 -9.14
C PHE A 232 -21.55 24.72 -9.71
N GLU A 233 -20.64 25.07 -10.60
CA GLU A 233 -20.57 26.39 -11.25
C GLU A 233 -21.77 26.68 -12.16
N ASP A 234 -22.19 27.94 -12.28
CA ASP A 234 -23.34 28.37 -13.11
C ASP A 234 -23.30 27.88 -14.56
N PHE A 235 -22.11 27.81 -15.17
CA PHE A 235 -21.99 27.34 -16.54
C PHE A 235 -22.33 25.84 -16.69
N LEU A 236 -22.32 25.07 -15.59
CA LEU A 236 -22.68 23.65 -15.61
C LEU A 236 -24.18 23.43 -15.77
N ASP A 237 -25.01 24.45 -15.52
CA ASP A 237 -26.47 24.36 -15.70
C ASP A 237 -26.84 24.01 -17.15
N GLN A 238 -26.01 24.38 -18.13
CA GLN A 238 -26.22 24.00 -19.53
C GLN A 238 -26.19 22.48 -19.79
N TYR A 239 -25.65 21.68 -18.85
CA TYR A 239 -25.60 20.23 -18.93
C TYR A 239 -26.76 19.55 -18.18
N ILE A 240 -27.65 20.31 -17.54
CA ILE A 240 -28.85 19.76 -16.91
C ILE A 240 -29.74 19.16 -18.01
N GLY A 241 -30.17 17.91 -17.80
CA GLY A 241 -30.92 17.14 -18.80
C GLY A 241 -30.08 16.57 -19.95
N LYS A 242 -28.79 16.93 -20.06
CA LYS A 242 -27.89 16.39 -21.08
C LYS A 242 -27.32 15.04 -20.65
N VAL A 243 -27.26 14.13 -21.61
CA VAL A 243 -26.62 12.81 -21.43
C VAL A 243 -25.12 12.97 -21.59
N MET A 244 -24.37 12.49 -20.60
CA MET A 244 -22.92 12.52 -20.59
C MET A 244 -22.37 11.11 -20.34
N THR A 245 -21.13 10.87 -20.75
CA THR A 245 -20.43 9.61 -20.52
C THR A 245 -19.40 9.76 -19.42
N VAL A 246 -19.41 8.86 -18.44
CA VAL A 246 -18.40 8.82 -17.39
C VAL A 246 -17.04 8.49 -18.02
N LYS A 247 -16.05 9.37 -17.87
CA LYS A 247 -14.68 9.10 -18.29
C LYS A 247 -13.88 8.39 -17.20
N LYS A 248 -13.87 8.97 -16.00
CA LYS A 248 -13.15 8.44 -14.83
C LYS A 248 -13.54 9.16 -13.55
N TYR A 249 -13.20 8.55 -12.43
CA TYR A 249 -13.14 9.21 -11.14
C TYR A 249 -11.79 9.90 -10.97
N ILE A 250 -11.82 11.07 -10.34
CA ILE A 250 -10.65 11.79 -9.89
C ILE A 250 -10.70 11.82 -8.37
N THR A 251 -9.61 11.34 -7.75
CA THR A 251 -9.41 11.41 -6.30
C THR A 251 -8.47 12.57 -6.02
N THR A 252 -8.86 13.46 -5.11
CA THR A 252 -8.04 14.57 -4.61
C THR A 252 -8.04 14.57 -3.08
N ASP A 253 -7.17 15.38 -2.47
CA ASP A 253 -7.08 15.49 -1.01
C ASP A 253 -8.37 16.02 -0.36
N ILE A 254 -9.23 16.69 -1.14
CA ILE A 254 -10.47 17.32 -0.70
C ILE A 254 -11.73 16.53 -1.10
N GLY A 255 -11.60 15.42 -1.83
CA GLY A 255 -12.70 14.54 -2.17
C GLY A 255 -12.56 13.84 -3.53
N GLU A 256 -13.54 13.00 -3.85
CA GLU A 256 -13.67 12.33 -5.14
C GLU A 256 -14.79 12.97 -5.98
N TYR A 257 -14.54 13.10 -7.28
CA TYR A 257 -15.54 13.54 -8.25
C TYR A 257 -15.40 12.81 -9.58
N ILE A 258 -16.47 12.83 -10.36
CA ILE A 258 -16.60 12.16 -11.64
C ILE A 258 -16.37 13.18 -12.76
N ARG A 259 -15.43 12.88 -13.68
CA ARG A 259 -15.30 13.63 -14.93
C ARG A 259 -16.08 12.96 -16.04
N THR A 260 -16.79 13.77 -16.81
CA THR A 260 -17.49 13.33 -18.03
C THR A 260 -16.72 13.71 -19.28
N ASP A 261 -17.21 13.26 -20.43
CA ASP A 261 -16.69 13.60 -21.75
C ASP A 261 -16.92 15.05 -22.17
N GLU A 262 -17.99 15.67 -21.69
CA GLU A 262 -18.46 16.97 -22.19
C GLU A 262 -18.24 18.17 -21.27
N ALA A 263 -18.25 17.99 -19.94
CA ALA A 263 -18.27 19.11 -18.99
C ALA A 263 -16.90 19.80 -18.90
N LYS A 264 -16.66 20.78 -19.79
CA LYS A 264 -15.41 21.54 -19.86
C LYS A 264 -15.63 23.01 -20.25
N LYS A 265 -14.76 23.88 -19.77
CA LYS A 265 -14.63 25.27 -20.19
C LYS A 265 -13.20 25.49 -20.68
N GLY A 266 -13.02 25.69 -21.98
CA GLY A 266 -11.70 25.63 -22.62
C GLY A 266 -11.08 24.24 -22.45
N ASP A 267 -9.86 24.19 -21.91
CA ASP A 267 -9.14 22.94 -21.60
C ASP A 267 -9.40 22.42 -20.18
N HIS A 268 -10.17 23.16 -19.37
CA HIS A 268 -10.47 22.77 -17.99
C HIS A 268 -11.71 21.87 -17.93
N TYR A 269 -11.54 20.66 -17.38
CA TYR A 269 -12.63 19.71 -17.16
C TYR A 269 -13.18 19.82 -15.74
N PHE A 270 -14.50 19.91 -15.64
CA PHE A 270 -15.21 20.00 -14.37
C PHE A 270 -15.70 18.63 -13.93
N GLY A 271 -15.86 18.50 -12.62
CA GLY A 271 -16.25 17.28 -11.95
C GLY A 271 -17.64 17.36 -11.36
N PHE A 272 -18.33 16.23 -11.27
CA PHE A 272 -19.59 16.09 -10.55
C PHE A 272 -19.40 15.19 -9.34
N ALA A 273 -20.00 15.52 -8.20
CA ALA A 273 -20.11 14.54 -7.12
C ALA A 273 -20.96 13.35 -7.60
N GLU A 274 -20.63 12.15 -7.14
CA GLU A 274 -21.31 10.93 -7.58
C GLU A 274 -22.82 10.95 -7.30
N ASN A 275 -23.23 11.54 -6.17
CA ASN A 275 -24.63 11.67 -5.78
C ASN A 275 -25.42 12.70 -6.58
N TRP A 276 -24.75 13.56 -7.37
CA TRP A 276 -25.40 14.51 -8.29
C TRP A 276 -25.83 13.85 -9.61
N LEU A 277 -25.33 12.64 -9.88
CA LEU A 277 -25.56 11.92 -11.12
C LEU A 277 -26.51 10.74 -10.91
N GLU A 278 -27.27 10.45 -11.95
CA GLU A 278 -28.09 9.25 -12.07
C GLU A 278 -27.89 8.53 -13.41
N PRO A 279 -28.07 7.20 -13.47
CA PRO A 279 -27.94 6.45 -14.71
C PRO A 279 -28.91 6.97 -15.76
N TRP A 280 -28.41 7.19 -16.98
CA TRP A 280 -29.27 7.45 -18.14
C TRP A 280 -29.71 6.12 -18.76
N SER A 281 -30.99 6.01 -19.10
CA SER A 281 -31.54 4.90 -19.87
C SER A 281 -32.34 5.44 -21.05
N ASP A 282 -32.12 4.87 -22.23
CA ASP A 282 -32.94 5.11 -23.42
C ASP A 282 -34.28 4.35 -23.36
N GLU A 283 -34.43 3.42 -22.41
CA GLU A 283 -35.69 2.71 -22.18
C GLU A 283 -36.70 3.62 -21.46
N PRO A 284 -37.91 3.78 -22.02
CA PRO A 284 -38.94 4.60 -21.40
C PRO A 284 -39.45 3.95 -20.12
N LYS A 285 -39.76 4.76 -19.10
CA LYS A 285 -40.36 4.35 -17.83
C LYS A 285 -41.80 4.84 -17.73
N VAL A 286 -42.61 4.19 -16.89
CA VAL A 286 -43.98 4.65 -16.62
C VAL A 286 -43.94 6.10 -16.11
N GLY A 287 -44.75 6.96 -16.71
CA GLY A 287 -44.78 8.41 -16.50
C GLY A 287 -43.92 9.22 -17.48
N ASP A 288 -43.02 8.59 -18.25
CA ASP A 288 -42.26 9.29 -19.28
C ASP A 288 -43.15 9.66 -20.46
N TRP A 289 -42.90 10.83 -21.05
CA TRP A 289 -43.36 11.08 -22.40
C TRP A 289 -42.58 10.21 -23.38
N VAL A 290 -43.29 9.58 -24.31
CA VAL A 290 -42.73 8.65 -25.29
C VAL A 290 -43.21 8.96 -26.69
N ILE A 291 -42.34 8.78 -27.67
CA ILE A 291 -42.74 8.61 -29.06
C ILE A 291 -43.02 7.12 -29.25
N TYR A 292 -44.21 6.79 -29.74
CA TYR A 292 -44.65 5.41 -29.93
C TYR A 292 -45.21 5.19 -31.33
N TRP A 293 -45.05 3.95 -31.84
CA TRP A 293 -45.50 3.57 -33.17
C TRP A 293 -45.62 2.06 -33.33
N ASP A 294 -46.53 1.63 -34.21
CA ASP A 294 -46.53 0.28 -34.79
C ASP A 294 -46.09 0.27 -36.27
N SER A 295 -46.20 1.42 -36.94
CA SER A 295 -45.67 1.71 -38.27
C SER A 295 -44.97 3.06 -38.25
N ILE A 296 -43.78 3.14 -38.87
CA ILE A 296 -42.92 4.33 -38.82
C ILE A 296 -43.57 5.59 -39.44
N GLN A 297 -44.63 5.41 -40.23
CA GLN A 297 -45.36 6.47 -40.91
C GLN A 297 -46.32 7.23 -39.98
N THR A 298 -46.60 6.71 -38.78
CA THR A 298 -47.64 7.21 -37.88
C THR A 298 -47.15 7.28 -36.43
N ALA A 299 -45.93 7.80 -36.21
CA ALA A 299 -45.42 8.00 -34.87
C ALA A 299 -46.23 9.09 -34.13
N LYS A 300 -46.62 8.80 -32.89
CA LYS A 300 -47.36 9.70 -32.00
C LYS A 300 -46.57 9.93 -30.72
N VAL A 301 -46.99 10.92 -29.93
CA VAL A 301 -46.39 11.27 -28.64
C VAL A 301 -47.45 11.19 -27.55
N GLY A 302 -47.13 10.60 -26.40
CA GLY A 302 -48.04 10.47 -25.25
C GLY A 302 -47.28 10.05 -23.99
N ILE A 303 -47.99 9.80 -22.89
CA ILE A 303 -47.39 9.45 -21.59
C ILE A 303 -47.45 7.94 -21.40
N LEU A 304 -46.31 7.30 -21.14
CA LEU A 304 -46.25 5.87 -20.91
C LEU A 304 -46.98 5.51 -19.60
N ALA A 305 -48.08 4.78 -19.69
CA ALA A 305 -48.89 4.39 -18.54
C ALA A 305 -48.48 3.03 -17.95
N CYS A 306 -47.99 2.09 -18.78
CA CYS A 306 -47.59 0.76 -18.32
C CYS A 306 -46.54 0.11 -19.25
N ILE A 307 -45.72 -0.79 -18.70
CA ILE A 307 -44.77 -1.63 -19.45
C ILE A 307 -45.05 -3.10 -19.13
N ARG A 308 -45.26 -3.91 -20.16
CA ARG A 308 -45.53 -5.35 -20.09
C ARG A 308 -44.47 -6.12 -20.89
N PRO A 309 -43.33 -6.47 -20.28
CA PRO A 309 -42.14 -6.94 -21.01
C PRO A 309 -42.36 -8.25 -21.78
N ASP A 310 -43.29 -9.10 -21.34
CA ASP A 310 -43.55 -10.42 -21.92
C ASP A 310 -44.68 -10.43 -22.97
N GLU A 311 -45.27 -9.27 -23.29
CA GLU A 311 -46.36 -9.14 -24.25
C GLU A 311 -45.88 -8.62 -25.62
N ARG A 312 -46.58 -9.02 -26.69
CA ARG A 312 -46.30 -8.55 -28.06
C ARG A 312 -46.37 -7.02 -28.17
N TYR A 313 -47.28 -6.41 -27.42
CA TYR A 313 -47.44 -4.96 -27.30
C TYR A 313 -46.96 -4.52 -25.92
N LYS A 314 -45.66 -4.26 -25.83
CA LYS A 314 -44.96 -4.02 -24.57
C LYS A 314 -45.37 -2.73 -23.86
N TYR A 315 -45.78 -1.70 -24.59
CA TYR A 315 -45.95 -0.35 -24.05
C TYR A 315 -47.41 0.07 -24.09
N VAL A 316 -47.97 0.46 -22.94
CA VAL A 316 -49.29 1.09 -22.87
C VAL A 316 -49.07 2.59 -22.71
N VAL A 317 -49.61 3.38 -23.63
CA VAL A 317 -49.47 4.83 -23.65
C VAL A 317 -50.84 5.47 -23.48
N ASP A 318 -50.90 6.53 -22.70
CA ASP A 318 -52.12 7.22 -22.27
C ASP A 318 -53.12 6.22 -21.63
N ASP A 319 -54.43 6.46 -21.75
CA ASP A 319 -55.47 5.71 -21.02
C ASP A 319 -55.87 4.35 -21.65
N GLY A 320 -55.06 3.76 -22.54
CA GLY A 320 -55.31 2.35 -22.90
C GLY A 320 -54.86 1.82 -24.25
N ASP A 321 -54.07 2.55 -25.04
CA ASP A 321 -53.59 2.03 -26.34
C ASP A 321 -52.27 1.26 -26.18
N TRP A 322 -52.16 0.11 -26.85
CA TRP A 322 -51.06 -0.85 -26.67
C TRP A 322 -50.15 -0.82 -27.90
N TRP A 323 -48.84 -0.70 -27.68
CA TRP A 323 -47.86 -0.42 -28.72
C TRP A 323 -46.66 -1.34 -28.63
N ARG A 324 -46.11 -1.71 -29.79
CA ARG A 324 -44.93 -2.57 -29.87
C ARG A 324 -43.63 -1.80 -29.67
N TYR A 325 -43.55 -0.57 -30.20
CA TYR A 325 -42.37 0.26 -30.12
C TYR A 325 -42.67 1.58 -29.43
N ALA A 326 -41.82 1.94 -28.47
CA ALA A 326 -41.81 3.24 -27.82
C ALA A 326 -40.38 3.62 -27.44
N VAL A 327 -40.05 4.90 -27.58
CA VAL A 327 -38.79 5.49 -27.11
C VAL A 327 -39.09 6.74 -26.31
N LYS A 328 -38.28 6.99 -25.27
CA LYS A 328 -38.44 8.16 -24.42
C LYS A 328 -38.30 9.44 -25.24
N TRP A 329 -39.30 10.33 -25.19
CA TRP A 329 -39.27 11.64 -25.83
C TRP A 329 -38.74 12.69 -24.85
N ASN A 330 -37.72 13.44 -25.27
CA ASN A 330 -37.12 14.51 -24.48
C ASN A 330 -37.78 15.89 -24.68
N GLY A 331 -38.89 15.98 -25.43
CA GLY A 331 -39.60 17.24 -25.68
C GLY A 331 -39.04 18.14 -26.78
N THR A 332 -37.95 17.77 -27.45
CA THR A 332 -37.28 18.65 -28.43
C THR A 332 -37.52 18.25 -29.89
N ILE A 333 -37.44 19.23 -30.79
CA ILE A 333 -37.59 19.04 -32.25
C ILE A 333 -36.40 18.25 -32.82
N GLU A 334 -35.19 18.50 -32.32
CA GLU A 334 -33.98 17.79 -32.78
C GLU A 334 -34.09 16.28 -32.53
N HIS A 335 -34.71 15.89 -31.42
CA HIS A 335 -34.92 14.49 -31.11
C HIS A 335 -35.94 13.84 -32.05
N LEU A 336 -37.02 14.55 -32.39
CA LEU A 336 -37.99 14.11 -33.40
C LEU A 336 -37.34 13.97 -34.79
N GLU A 337 -36.48 14.91 -35.19
CA GLU A 337 -35.75 14.83 -36.45
C GLU A 337 -34.78 13.66 -36.48
N LYS A 338 -34.08 13.38 -35.37
CA LYS A 338 -33.15 12.26 -35.27
C LYS A 338 -33.88 10.92 -35.46
N ILE A 339 -35.04 10.75 -34.83
CA ILE A 339 -35.87 9.55 -34.99
C ILE A 339 -36.43 9.44 -36.41
N ARG A 340 -36.85 10.56 -37.01
CA ARG A 340 -37.36 10.60 -38.41
C ARG A 340 -36.30 10.30 -39.46
N LYS A 341 -35.05 10.69 -39.21
CA LYS A 341 -33.92 10.45 -40.12
C LYS A 341 -33.47 8.98 -40.15
N GLY A 342 -34.01 8.15 -39.23
CA GLY A 342 -34.00 6.68 -39.29
C GLY A 342 -32.69 6.07 -39.72
#